data_AF-A0A6S7D9C1-F1
#
_entry.id   AF-A0A6S7D9C1-F1
#
_cell.length_a   1.000
_cell.length_b   1.000
_cell.length_c   1.000
_cell.angle_alpha   90.00
_cell.angle_beta   90.00
_cell.angle_gamma   90.00
#
_symmetry.space_group_name_H-M   'P 1'
#
loop_
_entity.id
_entity.type
_entity.pdbx_description
1 polymer ?
#
loop_
_entity_poly.entity_id
_entity_poly.type
_entity_poly.pdbx_seq_one_letter_code
_entity_poly.pdbx_strand_id
1 'polypeptide(L)'
;MDLWPQRHIDGFEVQCEVVSLDAGVLAIEISVARAGVAALPQRWPLPRFVTFADPAVARRHAELVLSGIVSVDPATGEPRYGIL
;
A
#
# COMPACT_ATOMS: atom_id res chain seq x y z
N MET A 1 -14.43 9.32 6.27
CA MET A 1 -13.02 8.91 6.34
C MET A 1 -12.96 7.58 5.63
N ASP A 2 -12.50 7.57 4.38
CA ASP A 2 -12.37 6.33 3.65
C ASP A 2 -11.30 5.49 4.35
N LEU A 3 -11.73 4.41 5.01
CA LEU A 3 -10.83 3.45 5.60
C LEU A 3 -10.17 2.70 4.44
N TRP A 4 -8.92 3.04 4.16
CA TRP A 4 -8.09 2.29 3.20
C TRP A 4 -7.80 0.90 3.75
N PRO A 5 -7.59 -0.11 2.87
CA PRO A 5 -7.12 -1.42 3.31
C PRO A 5 -5.84 -1.31 4.14
N GLN A 6 -5.82 -1.92 5.32
CA GLN A 6 -4.71 -1.86 6.26
C GLN A 6 -4.47 -3.21 6.95
N ARG A 7 -3.20 -3.53 7.23
CA ARG A 7 -2.76 -4.70 8.01
C ARG A 7 -1.59 -4.35 8.93
N HIS A 8 -1.43 -5.12 9.99
CA HIS A 8 -0.23 -5.09 10.83
C HIS A 8 0.69 -6.27 10.44
N ILE A 9 1.95 -5.99 10.10
CA ILE A 9 2.93 -6.97 9.62
C ILE A 9 4.29 -6.62 10.25
N ASP A 10 4.94 -7.57 10.92
CA ASP A 10 6.28 -7.40 11.52
C ASP A 10 6.46 -6.17 12.43
N GLY A 11 5.40 -5.73 13.11
CA GLY A 11 5.41 -4.51 13.95
C GLY A 11 5.25 -3.20 13.18
N PHE A 12 4.93 -3.28 11.89
CA PHE A 12 4.57 -2.16 11.03
C PHE A 12 3.06 -2.15 10.75
N GLU A 13 2.51 -0.95 10.65
CA GLU A 13 1.22 -0.68 10.04
C GLU A 13 1.44 -0.48 8.53
N VAL A 14 0.80 -1.32 7.73
CA VAL A 14 0.89 -1.30 6.28
C VAL A 14 -0.49 -0.97 5.72
N GLN A 15 -0.58 0.10 4.94
CA GLN A 15 -1.81 0.58 4.33
C GLN A 15 -1.63 0.70 2.82
N CYS A 16 -2.66 0.36 2.05
CA CYS A 16 -2.68 0.56 0.60
C CYS A 16 -3.65 1.69 0.26
N GLU A 17 -3.12 2.82 -0.18
CA GLU A 17 -3.86 4.03 -0.52
C GLU A 17 -4.10 4.08 -2.02
N VAL A 18 -5.33 4.43 -2.43
CA VAL A 18 -5.59 4.76 -3.84
C VAL A 18 -5.31 6.25 -4.02
N VAL A 19 -4.33 6.57 -4.85
CA VAL A 19 -3.93 7.95 -5.14
C VAL A 19 -4.37 8.34 -6.55
N SER A 20 -4.86 9.57 -6.68
CA SER A 20 -5.12 10.17 -7.98
C SER A 20 -3.80 10.68 -8.56
N LEU A 21 -3.49 10.25 -9.78
CA LEU A 21 -2.38 10.81 -10.55
C LEU A 21 -2.87 12.08 -11.25
N ASP A 22 -3.33 11.96 -12.50
CA ASP A 22 -3.88 13.03 -13.33
C ASP A 22 -4.93 12.47 -14.29
N ALA A 23 -5.79 13.33 -14.84
CA ALA A 23 -6.80 12.98 -15.86
C ALA A 23 -7.75 11.80 -15.49
N GLY A 24 -8.05 11.65 -14.19
CA GLY A 24 -8.92 10.58 -13.69
C GLY A 24 -8.25 9.21 -13.59
N VAL A 25 -6.92 9.15 -13.76
CA VAL A 25 -6.13 7.93 -13.58
C VAL A 25 -5.76 7.77 -12.11
N LEU A 26 -5.99 6.57 -11.59
CA LEU A 26 -5.70 6.18 -10.22
C LEU A 26 -4.52 5.22 -10.19
N ALA A 27 -3.74 5.28 -9.11
CA ALA A 27 -2.68 4.34 -8.79
C ALA A 27 -2.82 3.88 -7.33
N ILE A 28 -1.97 2.95 -6.92
CA ILE A 28 -1.89 2.48 -5.54
C ILE A 28 -0.51 2.81 -4.98
N GLU A 29 -0.49 3.41 -3.81
CA GLU A 29 0.70 3.61 -2.99
C GLU A 29 0.58 2.80 -1.70
N ILE A 30 1.70 2.23 -1.25
CA ILE A 30 1.76 1.49 0.00
C ILE A 30 2.44 2.36 1.03
N SER A 31 1.73 2.68 2.08
CA SER A 31 2.22 3.37 3.26
C SER A 31 2.66 2.34 4.29
N VAL A 32 3.90 2.45 4.77
CA VAL A 32 4.47 1.62 5.83
C VAL A 32 4.91 2.53 6.96
N ALA A 33 4.28 2.37 8.13
CA ALA A 33 4.62 3.08 9.35
C ALA A 33 5.02 2.10 10.45
N ARG A 34 6.04 2.43 11.25
CA ARG A 34 6.35 1.63 12.43
C ARG A 34 5.32 1.91 13.52
N ALA A 35 4.66 0.87 14.03
CA ALA A 35 3.62 1.04 15.02
C ALA A 35 4.16 1.68 16.31
N GLY A 36 3.45 2.69 16.83
CA GLY A 36 3.82 3.38 18.07
C GLY A 36 5.01 4.34 17.97
N VAL A 37 5.55 4.60 16.77
CA VAL A 37 6.57 5.61 16.54
C VAL A 37 5.99 6.73 15.70
N ALA A 38 6.13 7.98 16.15
CA ALA A 38 5.72 9.18 15.39
C ALA A 38 6.68 9.49 14.21
N ALA A 39 7.12 8.46 13.49
CA ALA A 39 7.90 8.62 12.27
C ALA A 39 6.95 8.85 11.09
N LEU A 40 7.40 9.61 10.09
CA LEU A 40 6.67 9.76 8.84
C LEU A 40 6.54 8.39 8.17
N PRO A 41 5.34 7.99 7.69
CA PRO A 41 5.17 6.76 6.94
C PRO A 41 6.03 6.78 5.67
N GLN A 42 6.69 5.66 5.39
CA GLN A 42 7.42 5.46 4.15
C GLN A 42 6.44 5.01 3.06
N ARG A 43 6.58 5.58 1.87
CA ARG A 43 5.70 5.29 0.74
C ARG A 43 6.41 4.49 -0.33
N TRP A 44 5.76 3.44 -0.77
CA TRP A 44 6.24 2.52 -1.79
C TRP A 44 5.23 2.50 -2.93
N PRO A 45 5.56 3.11 -4.08
CA PRO A 45 4.68 3.05 -5.24
C PRO A 45 4.68 1.62 -5.79
N LEU A 46 3.51 1.15 -6.22
CA LEU A 46 3.48 -0.03 -7.08
C LEU A 46 4.20 0.24 -8.41
N PRO A 47 4.64 -0.81 -9.13
CA PRO A 47 5.21 -0.66 -10.46
C PRO A 47 4.33 0.24 -11.32
N ARG A 48 4.94 1.26 -11.95
CA ARG A 48 4.29 2.37 -12.68
C ARG A 48 3.29 1.97 -13.79
N PHE A 49 3.17 0.68 -14.09
CA PHE A 49 2.27 0.15 -15.11
C PHE A 49 0.88 -0.24 -14.57
N VAL A 50 0.67 -0.22 -13.24
CA VAL A 50 -0.63 -0.57 -12.65
C VAL A 50 -1.42 0.71 -12.37
N THR A 51 -2.32 1.03 -13.29
CA THR A 51 -3.26 2.16 -13.16
C THR A 51 -4.70 1.72 -13.33
N PHE A 52 -5.63 2.52 -12.79
CA PHE A 52 -7.06 2.23 -12.80
C PHE A 52 -7.86 3.45 -13.22
N ALA A 53 -8.94 3.23 -13.96
CA ALA A 53 -9.92 4.27 -14.27
C ALA A 53 -11.11 4.29 -13.28
N ASP A 54 -11.26 3.23 -12.48
CA ASP A 54 -12.38 3.03 -11.56
C ASP A 54 -11.87 2.90 -10.11
N PRO A 55 -12.34 3.75 -9.17
CA PRO A 55 -11.97 3.68 -7.75
C PRO A 55 -12.29 2.35 -7.06
N ALA A 56 -13.40 1.69 -7.40
CA ALA A 56 -13.78 0.41 -6.82
C ALA A 56 -12.84 -0.71 -7.28
N VAL A 57 -12.41 -0.67 -8.55
CA VAL A 57 -11.40 -1.61 -9.07
C VAL A 57 -10.05 -1.35 -8.41
N ALA A 58 -9.63 -0.08 -8.30
CA ALA A 58 -8.41 0.30 -7.61
C ALA A 58 -8.41 -0.19 -6.15
N ARG A 59 -9.52 -0.01 -5.43
CA ARG A 59 -9.67 -0.46 -4.04
C ARG A 59 -9.56 -1.98 -3.90
N ARG A 60 -10.26 -2.74 -4.75
CA ARG A 60 -10.17 -4.21 -4.72
C ARG A 60 -8.75 -4.68 -5.04
N HIS A 61 -8.06 -4.00 -5.95
CA HIS A 61 -6.68 -4.32 -6.26
C HIS A 61 -5.74 -3.95 -5.11
N ALA A 62 -5.98 -2.85 -4.39
CA ALA A 62 -5.27 -2.50 -3.17
C ALA A 62 -5.42 -3.58 -2.08
N GLU A 63 -6.60 -4.16 -1.92
CA GLU A 63 -6.82 -5.29 -1.00
C GLU A 63 -6.03 -6.54 -1.41
N LEU A 64 -5.95 -6.83 -2.71
CA LEU A 64 -5.16 -7.96 -3.25
C LEU A 64 -3.66 -7.74 -3.07
N VAL A 65 -3.18 -6.52 -3.35
CA VAL A 65 -1.77 -6.13 -3.14
C VAL A 65 -1.42 -6.30 -1.67
N LEU A 66 -2.26 -5.78 -0.77
CA LEU A 66 -2.08 -5.87 0.67
C LEU A 66 -2.11 -7.31 1.19
N SER A 67 -2.92 -8.18 0.59
CA SER A 67 -2.95 -9.61 0.96
C SER A 67 -1.69 -10.35 0.53
N GLY A 68 -1.06 -9.91 -0.57
CA GLY A 68 0.20 -10.46 -1.08
C GLY A 68 1.46 -10.03 -0.33
N ILE A 69 1.39 -8.99 0.52
CA ILE A 69 2.52 -8.60 1.38
C ILE A 69 2.65 -9.62 2.52
N VAL A 70 3.82 -10.25 2.59
CA VAL A 70 4.11 -11.32 3.57
C VAL A 70 5.01 -10.87 4.72
N SER A 71 5.85 -9.87 4.50
CA SER A 71 6.77 -9.33 5.51
C SER A 71 7.18 -7.90 5.16
N VAL A 72 7.74 -7.17 6.12
CA VAL A 72 8.33 -5.84 5.91
C VAL A 72 9.81 -5.87 6.29
N ASP A 73 10.67 -5.31 5.43
CA ASP A 73 12.09 -5.18 5.76
C ASP A 73 12.27 -4.27 7.00
N PRO A 74 12.88 -4.76 8.09
CA PRO A 74 12.96 -4.01 9.33
C PRO A 74 13.92 -2.81 9.27
N ALA A 75 14.88 -2.81 8.33
CA ALA A 75 15.86 -1.75 8.16
C ALA A 75 15.36 -0.65 7.24
N THR A 76 14.67 -1.01 6.16
CA THR A 76 14.23 -0.05 5.13
C THR A 76 12.74 0.27 5.17
N GLY A 77 11.92 -0.59 5.77
CA GLY A 77 10.46 -0.54 5.73
C GLY A 77 9.85 -0.99 4.39
N GLU A 78 10.64 -1.67 3.55
CA GLU A 78 10.20 -2.16 2.25
C GLU A 78 9.21 -3.33 2.39
N PRO A 79 7.99 -3.24 1.82
CA PRO A 79 7.05 -4.35 1.81
C PRO A 79 7.56 -5.45 0.86
N ARG A 80 7.60 -6.69 1.37
CA ARG A 80 8.01 -7.86 0.60
C ARG A 80 6.79 -8.71 0.26
N TYR A 81 6.67 -9.07 -1.01
CA TYR A 81 5.56 -9.85 -1.53
C TYR A 81 5.90 -11.34 -1.53
N GLY A 82 4.91 -12.18 -1.22
CA GLY A 82 4.98 -13.60 -1.52
C GLY A 82 4.83 -13.83 -3.02
N ILE A 83 5.42 -14.91 -3.53
CA ILE A 83 5.06 -15.42 -4.85
C ILE A 83 3.63 -15.96 -4.71
N LEU A 84 2.67 -15.31 -5.38
CA LEU A 84 1.30 -15.80 -5.54
C LEU A 84 1.20 -16.81 -6.68
#